data_AF-A0A7V8N2V4-F1
#
_entry.id   AF-A0A7V8N2V4-F1
#
_cell.length_a   1.000
_cell.length_b   1.000
_cell.length_c   1.000
_cell.angle_alpha   90.00
_cell.angle_beta   90.00
_cell.angle_gamma   90.00
#
_symmetry.space_group_name_H-M   'P 1'
#
loop_
_entity.id
_entity.type
_entity.pdbx_description
1 polymer ?
#
loop_
_entity_poly.entity_id
_entity_poly.type
_entity_poly.pdbx_seq_one_letter_code
_entity_poly.pdbx_strand_id
1 'polypeptide(L)'
;MEVVEPEQTDILKIEPGKDLVTLLTCTPYMINSHRLLVTGSRIPYTETVKKELNKSNQNRIVIRFLMIIGFADFIFLMIWFLYRLIHHYLLSKQRIDILIKIIDANHNPFTKTMTLYDKKGKKALKRQQKVVRLLPDPTGYYKIEDIPKGLYCLKTDDGSLNLLVGQNKLKNQTLLIKSFKRTKVSFTRITENEIQLLDVTFNKA
;
A
#
# COMPACT_ATOMS: atom_id res chain seq x y z
N MET A 1 26.38 -19.08 48.54
CA MET A 1 25.44 -20.06 47.97
C MET A 1 25.90 -21.41 48.43
N GLU A 2 25.03 -22.17 49.07
CA GLU A 2 25.38 -23.42 49.75
C GLU A 2 24.28 -24.47 49.55
N VAL A 3 24.65 -25.75 49.54
CA VAL A 3 23.72 -26.88 49.46
C VAL A 3 23.82 -27.68 50.74
N VAL A 4 22.69 -27.92 51.40
CA VAL A 4 22.60 -28.55 52.72
C VAL A 4 21.55 -29.65 52.74
N GLU A 5 21.65 -30.57 53.69
CA GLU A 5 20.60 -31.55 53.96
C GLU A 5 19.34 -30.85 54.52
N PRO A 6 18.13 -31.41 54.31
CA PRO A 6 16.89 -30.82 54.80
C PRO A 6 16.86 -30.58 56.32
N GLU A 7 17.57 -31.38 57.10
CA GLU A 7 17.62 -31.35 58.56
C GLU A 7 18.63 -30.29 59.08
N GLN A 8 19.57 -29.86 58.26
CA GLN A 8 20.61 -28.89 58.60
C GLN A 8 20.06 -27.46 58.60
N THR A 9 19.35 -27.11 59.68
CA THR A 9 18.70 -25.80 59.85
C THR A 9 19.54 -24.78 60.61
N ASP A 10 20.65 -25.19 61.23
CA ASP A 10 21.51 -24.31 62.03
C ASP A 10 22.06 -23.12 61.26
N ILE A 11 22.30 -23.30 59.96
CA ILE A 11 22.75 -22.28 59.00
C ILE A 11 21.71 -21.16 58.81
N LEU A 12 20.43 -21.41 59.09
CA LEU A 12 19.37 -20.41 58.95
C LEU A 12 19.14 -19.58 60.22
N LYS A 13 19.96 -19.79 61.26
CA LYS A 13 19.86 -19.03 62.51
C LYS A 13 20.17 -17.56 62.29
N ILE A 14 19.52 -16.72 63.09
CA ILE A 14 19.74 -15.27 63.08
C ILE A 14 21.17 -14.99 63.52
N GLU A 15 21.91 -14.25 62.70
CA GLU A 15 23.24 -13.76 63.03
C GLU A 15 23.16 -12.34 63.62
N PRO A 16 23.52 -12.12 64.91
CA PRO A 16 23.43 -10.81 65.53
C PRO A 16 24.21 -9.74 64.77
N GLY A 17 23.58 -8.59 64.53
CA GLY A 17 24.20 -7.44 63.86
C GLY A 17 24.25 -7.53 62.33
N LYS A 18 23.72 -8.60 61.71
CA LYS A 18 23.60 -8.72 60.26
C LYS A 18 22.14 -8.67 59.81
N ASP A 19 21.90 -8.00 58.68
CA ASP A 19 20.61 -7.99 57.99
C ASP A 19 20.74 -8.86 56.73
N LEU A 20 20.31 -10.12 56.85
CA LEU A 20 20.46 -11.16 55.82
C LEU A 20 19.09 -11.68 55.39
N VAL A 21 18.99 -12.01 54.11
CA VAL A 21 17.84 -12.73 53.54
C VAL A 21 18.36 -13.95 52.80
N THR A 22 17.86 -15.13 53.15
CA THR A 22 18.20 -16.38 52.48
C THR A 22 17.02 -16.86 51.66
N LEU A 23 17.21 -16.98 50.35
CA LEU A 23 16.29 -17.72 49.48
C LEU A 23 16.61 -19.20 49.58
N LEU A 24 15.63 -19.99 50.00
CA LEU A 24 15.72 -21.45 50.11
C LEU A 24 14.90 -22.10 49.01
N THR A 25 15.47 -23.07 48.32
CA THR A 25 14.76 -23.92 47.36
C THR A 25 15.23 -25.38 47.46
N CYS A 26 14.49 -26.31 46.88
CA CYS A 26 14.91 -27.71 46.80
C CYS A 26 15.93 -27.91 45.68
N THR A 27 16.83 -28.89 45.85
CA THR A 27 17.85 -29.25 44.86
C THR A 27 18.26 -30.72 45.03
N PRO A 28 18.85 -31.41 44.03
CA PRO A 28 18.89 -31.08 42.62
C PRO A 28 17.50 -31.02 41.99
N TYR A 29 17.39 -30.34 40.86
CA TYR A 29 16.16 -30.27 40.09
C TYR A 29 15.58 -31.68 39.84
N MET A 30 14.27 -31.85 40.09
CA MET A 30 13.51 -33.11 40.02
C MET A 30 13.84 -34.20 41.06
N ILE A 31 14.91 -34.06 41.84
CA ILE A 31 15.28 -35.00 42.91
C ILE A 31 14.89 -34.45 44.28
N ASN A 32 15.11 -33.16 44.53
CA ASN A 32 14.73 -32.43 45.76
C ASN A 32 15.29 -32.98 47.09
N SER A 33 16.33 -33.83 47.02
CA SER A 33 17.00 -34.46 48.17
C SER A 33 17.68 -33.48 49.15
N HIS A 34 18.04 -32.29 48.69
CA HIS A 34 18.80 -31.29 49.43
C HIS A 34 18.10 -29.92 49.37
N ARG A 35 18.65 -28.94 50.08
CA ARG A 35 18.22 -27.54 50.08
C ARG A 35 19.34 -26.66 49.55
N LEU A 36 19.01 -25.85 48.55
CA LEU A 36 19.88 -24.82 48.02
C LEU A 36 19.56 -23.50 48.72
N LEU A 37 20.57 -22.89 49.32
CA LEU A 37 20.49 -21.64 50.05
C LEU A 37 21.28 -20.54 49.33
N VAL A 38 20.59 -19.44 49.00
CA VAL A 38 21.18 -18.23 48.42
C VAL A 38 20.95 -17.07 49.38
N THR A 39 21.96 -16.76 50.17
CA THR A 39 21.93 -15.67 51.15
C THR A 39 22.46 -14.38 50.56
N GLY A 40 21.68 -13.31 50.64
CA GLY A 40 22.08 -11.94 50.35
C GLY A 40 22.13 -11.10 51.63
N SER A 41 23.04 -10.14 51.67
CA SER A 41 23.08 -9.12 52.72
C SER A 41 22.35 -7.86 52.27
N ARG A 42 21.68 -7.18 53.20
CA ARG A 42 21.04 -5.89 52.91
C ARG A 42 22.08 -4.88 52.43
N ILE A 43 21.74 -4.20 51.34
CA ILE A 43 22.43 -3.02 50.86
C ILE A 43 21.47 -1.82 50.88
N PRO A 44 21.97 -0.58 51.04
CA PRO A 44 21.13 0.62 50.95
C PRO A 44 20.44 0.70 49.59
N TYR A 45 19.15 1.01 49.60
CA TYR A 45 18.44 1.30 48.37
C TYR A 45 18.80 2.72 47.91
N THR A 46 19.60 2.83 46.86
CA THR A 46 20.08 4.12 46.35
C THR A 46 19.27 4.59 45.14
N GLU A 47 19.29 5.90 44.89
CA GLU A 47 18.66 6.49 43.70
C GLU A 47 19.22 5.92 42.38
N THR A 48 20.45 5.43 42.38
CA THR A 48 21.05 4.76 41.19
C THR A 48 20.33 3.45 40.87
N VAL A 49 20.14 2.58 41.86
CA VAL A 49 19.40 1.31 41.74
C VAL A 49 17.96 1.55 41.30
N LYS A 50 17.30 2.57 41.86
CA LYS A 50 15.95 2.98 41.46
C LYS A 50 15.87 3.42 39.99
N LYS A 51 16.83 4.24 39.54
CA LYS A 51 16.91 4.71 38.15
C LYS A 51 17.14 3.57 37.16
N GLU A 52 18.01 2.62 37.49
CA GLU A 52 18.27 1.45 36.63
C GLU A 52 17.03 0.56 36.46
N LEU A 53 16.32 0.28 37.56
CA LEU A 53 15.05 -0.47 37.53
C LEU A 53 13.98 0.25 36.70
N ASN A 54 13.83 1.57 36.90
CA ASN A 54 12.85 2.37 36.16
C ASN A 54 13.18 2.43 34.66
N LYS A 55 14.45 2.57 34.29
CA LYS A 55 14.89 2.58 32.89
C LYS A 55 14.61 1.24 32.20
N SER A 56 14.86 0.13 32.90
CA SER A 56 14.54 -1.23 32.40
C SER A 56 13.03 -1.39 32.15
N ASN A 57 12.20 -0.95 33.10
CA ASN A 57 10.74 -0.98 32.96
C ASN A 57 10.24 -0.08 31.81
N GLN A 58 10.78 1.13 31.69
CA GLN A 58 10.40 2.06 30.62
C GLN A 58 10.76 1.48 29.24
N ASN A 59 11.95 0.90 29.09
CA ASN A 59 12.35 0.25 27.84
C ASN A 59 11.43 -0.92 27.46
N ARG A 60 11.01 -1.74 28.43
CA ARG A 60 10.05 -2.83 28.19
C ARG A 60 8.71 -2.32 27.69
N ILE A 61 8.21 -1.22 28.27
CA ILE A 61 6.95 -0.60 27.86
C ILE A 61 7.06 -0.03 26.45
N VAL A 62 8.14 0.70 26.15
CA VAL A 62 8.39 1.26 24.82
C VAL A 62 8.46 0.17 23.75
N ILE A 63 9.22 -0.91 24.01
CA ILE A 63 9.35 -2.04 23.07
C ILE A 63 7.99 -2.71 22.83
N ARG A 64 7.18 -2.92 23.88
CA ARG A 64 5.84 -3.51 23.75
C ARG A 64 4.92 -2.64 22.88
N PHE A 65 4.92 -1.32 23.07
CA PHE A 65 4.11 -0.42 22.24
C PHE A 65 4.60 -0.37 20.79
N LEU A 66 5.91 -0.37 20.55
CA LEU A 66 6.48 -0.42 19.20
C LEU A 66 6.05 -1.69 18.45
N MET A 67 6.01 -2.84 19.13
CA MET A 67 5.50 -4.09 18.54
C MET A 67 4.03 -3.99 18.14
N ILE A 68 3.18 -3.42 19.01
CA ILE A 68 1.74 -3.26 18.75
C ILE A 68 1.52 -2.32 17.55
N ILE A 69 2.22 -1.19 17.52
CA ILE A 69 2.12 -0.21 16.42
C ILE A 69 2.57 -0.87 15.12
N GLY A 70 3.73 -1.54 15.11
CA GLY A 70 4.23 -2.21 13.91
C GLY A 70 3.28 -3.28 13.37
N PHE A 71 2.62 -4.04 14.25
CA PHE A 71 1.64 -5.04 13.84
C PHE A 71 0.36 -4.40 13.27
N ALA A 72 -0.13 -3.32 13.89
CA ALA A 72 -1.28 -2.57 13.39
C ALA A 72 -1.00 -1.97 12.00
N ASP A 73 0.18 -1.38 11.82
CA ASP A 73 0.62 -0.83 10.52
C ASP A 73 0.72 -1.92 9.45
N PHE A 74 1.24 -3.10 9.80
CA PHE A 74 1.32 -4.23 8.88
C PHE A 74 -0.08 -4.68 8.41
N ILE A 75 -1.03 -4.83 9.34
CA ILE A 75 -2.42 -5.19 9.01
C ILE A 75 -3.05 -4.11 8.12
N PHE A 76 -2.86 -2.84 8.46
CA PHE A 76 -3.39 -1.72 7.69
C PHE A 76 -2.88 -1.74 6.24
N LEU A 77 -1.57 -1.92 6.05
CA LEU A 77 -0.95 -2.03 4.72
C LEU A 77 -1.47 -3.26 3.95
N MET A 78 -1.66 -4.39 4.63
CA MET A 78 -2.22 -5.61 4.02
C MET A 78 -3.65 -5.39 3.53
N ILE A 79 -4.52 -4.81 4.35
CA ILE A 79 -5.91 -4.49 3.98
C ILE A 79 -5.95 -3.51 2.81
N TRP A 80 -5.14 -2.45 2.86
CA TRP A 80 -5.04 -1.48 1.77
C TRP A 80 -4.58 -2.13 0.46
N PHE A 81 -3.61 -3.05 0.53
CA PHE A 81 -3.14 -3.79 -0.64
C PHE A 81 -4.21 -4.71 -1.22
N LEU A 82 -4.93 -5.47 -0.38
CA LEU A 82 -6.05 -6.30 -0.81
C LEU A 82 -7.17 -5.46 -1.43
N TYR A 83 -7.54 -4.35 -0.81
CA TYR A 83 -8.50 -3.40 -1.38
C TYR A 83 -8.05 -2.91 -2.76
N ARG A 84 -6.77 -2.58 -2.92
CA ARG A 84 -6.21 -2.13 -4.20
C ARG A 84 -6.26 -3.23 -5.27
N LEU A 85 -5.96 -4.48 -4.92
CA LEU A 85 -6.06 -5.62 -5.83
C LEU A 85 -7.52 -5.86 -6.25
N ILE A 86 -8.45 -5.91 -5.30
CA ILE A 86 -9.88 -6.11 -5.55
C ILE A 86 -10.43 -4.97 -6.40
N HIS A 87 -10.14 -3.71 -6.06
CA HIS A 87 -10.59 -2.54 -6.81
C HIS A 87 -10.07 -2.58 -8.25
N HIS A 88 -8.81 -2.95 -8.48
CA HIS A 88 -8.26 -3.10 -9.82
C HIS A 88 -8.92 -4.26 -10.59
N TYR A 89 -9.16 -5.38 -9.93
CA TYR A 89 -9.84 -6.53 -10.51
C TYR A 89 -11.30 -6.21 -10.90
N LEU A 90 -12.05 -5.56 -10.01
CA LEU A 90 -13.43 -5.17 -10.25
C LEU A 90 -13.54 -4.18 -11.43
N LEU A 91 -12.62 -3.23 -11.55
CA LEU A 91 -12.52 -2.36 -12.73
C LEU A 91 -12.28 -3.18 -14.01
N SER A 92 -11.34 -4.13 -13.98
CA SER A 92 -11.03 -4.97 -15.13
C SER A 92 -12.18 -5.87 -15.59
N LYS A 93 -13.16 -6.16 -14.72
CA LYS A 93 -14.34 -6.96 -15.07
C LYS A 93 -15.43 -6.16 -15.78
N GLN A 94 -15.54 -4.85 -15.54
CA GLN A 94 -16.55 -4.03 -16.19
C GLN A 94 -16.09 -3.65 -17.60
N ARG A 95 -16.94 -3.90 -18.60
CA ARG A 95 -16.72 -3.50 -19.99
C ARG A 95 -17.47 -2.20 -20.27
N ILE A 96 -16.87 -1.31 -21.05
CA ILE A 96 -17.47 -0.05 -21.47
C ILE A 96 -17.23 0.20 -22.95
N ASP A 97 -18.14 0.96 -23.52
CA ASP A 97 -18.02 1.53 -24.85
C ASP A 97 -17.72 3.02 -24.73
N ILE A 98 -16.79 3.52 -25.54
CA ILE A 98 -16.37 4.91 -25.55
C ILE A 98 -16.57 5.45 -26.97
N LEU A 99 -17.28 6.57 -27.08
CA LEU A 99 -17.48 7.28 -28.32
C LEU A 99 -16.91 8.69 -28.20
N ILE A 100 -16.00 9.06 -29.11
CA ILE A 100 -15.31 10.35 -29.07
C ILE A 100 -15.46 11.02 -30.44
N LYS A 101 -15.87 12.29 -30.45
CA LYS A 101 -15.90 13.09 -31.67
C LYS A 101 -14.70 14.03 -31.70
N ILE A 102 -13.88 13.91 -32.73
CA ILE A 102 -12.69 14.75 -32.92
C ILE A 102 -12.92 15.63 -34.14
N ILE A 103 -12.97 16.94 -33.92
CA ILE A 103 -13.02 17.95 -34.98
C ILE A 103 -11.85 18.93 -34.82
N ASP A 104 -11.44 19.52 -35.93
CA ASP A 104 -10.41 20.57 -35.98
C ASP A 104 -11.01 21.96 -35.70
N ALA A 105 -10.18 22.98 -35.50
CA ALA A 105 -10.60 24.37 -35.27
C ALA A 105 -11.51 24.91 -36.41
N ASN A 106 -11.35 24.37 -37.62
CA ASN A 106 -12.18 24.66 -38.79
C ASN A 106 -13.47 23.82 -38.87
N HIS A 107 -13.85 23.12 -37.79
CA HIS A 107 -15.01 22.23 -37.69
C HIS A 107 -14.99 21.00 -38.63
N ASN A 108 -13.85 20.73 -39.27
CA ASN A 108 -13.67 19.56 -40.12
C ASN A 108 -13.43 18.29 -39.27
N PRO A 109 -14.00 17.13 -39.66
CA PRO A 109 -13.77 15.87 -38.96
C PRO A 109 -12.32 15.44 -39.06
N PHE A 110 -11.73 15.02 -37.94
CA PHE A 110 -10.37 14.47 -37.93
C PHE A 110 -10.38 13.04 -38.45
N THR A 111 -9.70 12.79 -39.57
CA THR A 111 -9.75 11.52 -40.32
C THR A 111 -8.45 10.72 -40.31
N LYS A 112 -7.62 10.85 -39.26
CA LYS A 112 -6.38 10.07 -39.16
C LYS A 112 -6.58 8.79 -38.34
N THR A 113 -5.86 7.74 -38.69
CA THR A 113 -5.87 6.49 -37.93
C THR A 113 -5.27 6.69 -36.54
N MET A 114 -5.92 6.10 -35.54
CA MET A 114 -5.47 6.17 -34.15
C MET A 114 -5.24 4.78 -33.59
N THR A 115 -4.15 4.62 -32.84
CA THR A 115 -3.83 3.38 -32.14
C THR A 115 -4.08 3.56 -30.64
N LEU A 116 -4.72 2.57 -30.01
CA LEU A 116 -4.99 2.57 -28.57
C LEU A 116 -3.84 1.93 -27.78
N TYR A 117 -3.38 2.59 -26.72
CA TYR A 117 -2.29 2.16 -25.84
C TYR A 117 -2.74 2.07 -24.37
N ASP A 118 -1.90 1.45 -23.53
CA ASP A 118 -2.03 1.50 -22.07
C ASP A 118 -2.04 2.94 -21.53
N LYS A 119 -2.44 3.12 -20.25
CA LYS A 119 -2.43 4.43 -19.55
C LYS A 119 -1.11 5.21 -19.71
N LYS A 120 0.02 4.51 -19.87
CA LYS A 120 1.36 5.11 -19.95
C LYS A 120 1.78 5.39 -21.40
N GLY A 121 0.97 5.00 -22.39
CA GLY A 121 1.29 5.11 -23.81
C GLY A 121 2.47 4.22 -24.25
N LYS A 122 2.80 3.14 -23.52
CA LYS A 122 3.98 2.30 -23.81
C LYS A 122 3.64 1.06 -24.60
N LYS A 123 2.57 0.36 -24.23
CA LYS A 123 2.15 -0.90 -24.88
C LYS A 123 0.85 -0.68 -25.64
N ALA A 124 0.83 -1.00 -26.93
CA ALA A 124 -0.39 -0.97 -27.72
C ALA A 124 -1.36 -2.05 -27.23
N LEU A 125 -2.64 -1.71 -27.14
CA LEU A 125 -3.69 -2.64 -26.75
C LEU A 125 -3.88 -3.65 -27.90
N LYS A 126 -3.88 -4.94 -27.57
CA LYS A 126 -4.09 -6.02 -28.54
C LYS A 126 -5.42 -6.72 -28.26
N ARG A 127 -6.26 -6.87 -29.28
CA ARG A 127 -7.47 -7.71 -29.27
C ARG A 127 -7.23 -8.85 -30.24
N GLN A 128 -7.35 -10.10 -29.79
CA GLN A 128 -7.04 -11.29 -30.61
C GLN A 128 -5.65 -11.19 -31.28
N GLN A 129 -4.63 -10.79 -30.52
CA GLN A 129 -3.24 -10.56 -30.98
C GLN A 129 -3.02 -9.43 -32.00
N LYS A 130 -4.08 -8.81 -32.53
CA LYS A 130 -4.00 -7.65 -33.43
C LYS A 130 -4.09 -6.34 -32.65
N VAL A 131 -3.29 -5.35 -33.04
CA VAL A 131 -3.32 -4.01 -32.42
C VAL A 131 -4.67 -3.35 -32.70
N VAL A 132 -5.30 -2.79 -31.65
CA VAL A 132 -6.56 -2.06 -31.78
C VAL A 132 -6.27 -0.71 -32.45
N ARG A 133 -6.52 -0.64 -33.76
CA ARG A 133 -6.50 0.58 -34.55
C ARG A 133 -7.93 1.04 -34.79
N LEU A 134 -8.16 2.32 -34.57
CA LEU A 134 -9.45 2.99 -34.76
C LEU A 134 -9.40 3.69 -36.11
N LEU A 135 -10.38 3.37 -36.94
CA LEU A 135 -10.61 4.03 -38.21
C LEU A 135 -11.55 5.22 -37.99
N PRO A 136 -11.33 6.32 -38.71
CA PRO A 136 -12.20 7.49 -38.62
C PRO A 136 -13.54 7.23 -39.32
N ASP A 137 -14.64 7.60 -38.66
CA ASP A 137 -15.91 7.72 -39.36
C ASP A 137 -15.94 9.01 -40.22
N PRO A 138 -16.72 9.07 -41.31
CA PRO A 138 -16.87 10.27 -42.15
C PRO A 138 -17.33 11.52 -41.38
N THR A 139 -17.90 11.32 -40.20
CA THR A 139 -18.44 12.32 -39.27
C THR A 139 -17.45 12.72 -38.17
N GLY A 140 -16.25 12.12 -38.14
CA GLY A 140 -15.18 12.41 -37.16
C GLY A 140 -15.32 11.67 -35.82
N TYR A 141 -16.15 10.63 -35.78
CA TYR A 141 -16.32 9.80 -34.59
C TYR A 141 -15.31 8.66 -34.55
N TYR A 142 -14.84 8.35 -33.35
CA TYR A 142 -13.99 7.21 -33.02
C TYR A 142 -14.71 6.38 -31.96
N LYS A 143 -15.11 5.16 -32.33
CA LYS A 143 -15.81 4.23 -31.45
C LYS A 143 -14.87 3.15 -30.94
N ILE A 144 -14.86 2.95 -29.62
CA ILE A 144 -14.10 1.90 -28.95
C ILE A 144 -15.09 1.04 -28.18
N GLU A 145 -15.26 -0.22 -28.60
CA GLU A 145 -16.23 -1.14 -28.02
C GLU A 145 -15.57 -2.22 -27.17
N ASP A 146 -16.26 -2.64 -26.11
CA ASP A 146 -15.91 -3.82 -25.29
C ASP A 146 -14.49 -3.77 -24.68
N ILE A 147 -14.08 -2.59 -24.21
CA ILE A 147 -12.82 -2.44 -23.48
C ILE A 147 -13.05 -2.49 -21.96
N PRO A 148 -12.14 -3.11 -21.18
CA PRO A 148 -12.22 -3.07 -19.72
C PRO A 148 -12.19 -1.62 -19.22
N LYS A 149 -12.89 -1.32 -18.12
CA LYS A 149 -12.79 0.00 -17.49
C LYS A 149 -11.34 0.26 -17.06
N GLY A 150 -10.79 1.34 -17.58
CA GLY A 150 -9.43 1.76 -17.34
C GLY A 150 -9.15 3.10 -18.00
N LEU A 151 -7.93 3.57 -17.84
CA LEU A 151 -7.41 4.73 -18.59
C LEU A 151 -6.52 4.21 -19.71
N TYR A 152 -6.75 4.74 -20.91
CA TYR A 152 -6.04 4.37 -22.13
C TYR A 152 -5.49 5.60 -22.80
N CYS A 153 -4.41 5.45 -23.55
CA CYS A 153 -3.83 6.54 -24.33
C CYS A 153 -4.14 6.30 -25.81
N LEU A 154 -4.90 7.21 -26.43
CA LEU A 154 -5.03 7.26 -27.89
C LEU A 154 -3.87 8.05 -28.47
N LYS A 155 -3.22 7.50 -29.49
CA LYS A 155 -2.18 8.18 -30.26
C LYS A 155 -2.48 8.09 -31.74
N THR A 156 -2.23 9.18 -32.46
CA THR A 156 -2.21 9.15 -33.92
C THR A 156 -0.93 8.46 -34.39
N ASP A 157 -0.98 7.77 -35.53
CA ASP A 157 0.19 7.10 -36.10
C ASP A 157 1.33 8.11 -36.43
N ASP A 158 0.95 9.35 -36.78
CA ASP A 158 1.88 10.47 -37.02
C ASP A 158 2.40 11.13 -35.72
N GLY A 159 1.94 10.68 -34.55
CA GLY A 159 2.28 11.28 -33.24
C GLY A 159 1.68 12.67 -32.97
N SER A 160 0.90 13.21 -33.91
CA SER A 160 0.39 14.58 -33.89
C SER A 160 -0.63 14.85 -32.78
N LEU A 161 -1.34 13.83 -32.31
CA LEU A 161 -2.32 13.91 -31.22
C LEU A 161 -2.16 12.73 -30.26
N ASN A 162 -2.05 13.05 -28.96
CA ASN A 162 -2.00 12.08 -27.86
C ASN A 162 -3.04 12.46 -26.78
N LEU A 163 -3.98 11.57 -26.51
CA LEU A 163 -5.07 11.78 -25.57
C LEU A 163 -5.12 10.65 -24.54
N LEU A 164 -5.42 10.97 -23.29
CA LEU A 164 -5.74 10.01 -22.26
C LEU A 164 -7.25 9.95 -22.11
N VAL A 165 -7.86 8.79 -22.33
CA VAL A 165 -9.30 8.57 -22.33
C VAL A 165 -9.67 7.33 -21.52
N GLY A 166 -10.75 7.41 -20.74
CA GLY A 166 -11.38 6.24 -20.14
C GLY A 166 -12.03 6.51 -18.78
N GLN A 167 -12.36 5.46 -18.06
CA GLN A 167 -13.01 5.52 -16.74
C GLN A 167 -12.20 4.73 -15.72
N ASN A 168 -11.83 5.35 -14.60
CA ASN A 168 -11.03 4.72 -13.53
C ASN A 168 -11.76 4.61 -12.19
N LYS A 169 -13.05 4.95 -12.14
CA LYS A 169 -13.90 4.87 -10.96
C LYS A 169 -14.98 3.80 -11.17
N LEU A 170 -15.30 3.05 -10.12
CA LEU A 170 -16.31 1.98 -10.19
C LEU A 170 -17.73 2.51 -10.37
N LYS A 171 -18.12 3.52 -9.58
CA LYS A 171 -19.49 4.09 -9.59
C LYS A 171 -19.68 5.27 -10.53
N ASN A 172 -18.60 6.00 -10.84
CA ASN A 172 -18.71 7.21 -11.64
C ASN A 172 -18.66 6.86 -13.13
N GLN A 173 -19.74 7.12 -13.85
CA GLN A 173 -19.83 6.87 -15.29
C GLN A 173 -19.22 7.99 -16.13
N THR A 174 -18.77 9.09 -15.51
CA THR A 174 -18.14 10.18 -16.28
C THR A 174 -16.86 9.73 -16.98
N LEU A 175 -16.81 9.89 -18.30
CA LEU A 175 -15.61 9.69 -19.10
C LEU A 175 -14.54 10.73 -18.74
N LEU A 176 -13.33 10.28 -18.41
CA LEU A 176 -12.18 11.16 -18.18
C LEU A 176 -11.40 11.28 -19.48
N ILE A 177 -11.32 12.51 -20.01
CA ILE A 177 -10.46 12.85 -21.14
C ILE A 177 -9.48 13.95 -20.72
N LYS A 178 -8.20 13.75 -21.02
CA LYS A 178 -7.13 14.74 -20.80
C LYS A 178 -6.12 14.66 -21.94
N SER A 179 -5.43 15.77 -22.21
CA SER A 179 -4.29 15.71 -23.12
C SER A 179 -3.12 14.93 -22.48
N PHE A 180 -2.46 14.09 -23.29
CA PHE A 180 -1.35 13.28 -22.83
C PHE A 180 -0.03 13.93 -23.24
N LYS A 181 0.72 14.47 -22.26
CA LYS A 181 2.04 15.10 -22.39
C LYS A 181 2.23 15.97 -23.66
N ARG A 182 2.11 17.29 -23.49
CA ARG A 182 2.47 18.36 -24.46
C ARG A 182 1.45 18.73 -25.56
N THR A 183 0.31 18.06 -25.69
CA THR A 183 -0.75 18.51 -26.63
C THR A 183 -1.71 19.50 -25.93
N LYS A 184 -1.95 20.69 -26.52
CA LYS A 184 -3.01 21.60 -26.06
C LYS A 184 -4.31 21.24 -26.79
N VAL A 185 -5.34 20.87 -26.05
CA VAL A 185 -6.64 20.48 -26.62
C VAL A 185 -7.78 21.09 -25.80
N SER A 186 -8.80 21.63 -26.46
CA SER A 186 -10.04 22.08 -25.82
C SER A 186 -11.10 20.98 -25.90
N PHE A 187 -11.85 20.80 -24.80
CA PHE A 187 -12.83 19.73 -24.64
C PHE A 187 -14.20 20.34 -24.35
N THR A 188 -15.23 19.91 -25.08
CA THR A 188 -16.63 20.24 -24.80
C THR A 188 -17.41 18.95 -24.58
N ARG A 189 -18.09 18.85 -23.44
CA ARG A 189 -18.85 17.66 -23.09
C ARG A 189 -20.19 17.66 -23.84
N ILE A 190 -20.48 16.59 -24.60
CA ILE A 190 -21.74 16.45 -25.34
C ILE A 190 -22.75 15.68 -24.48
N THR A 191 -22.35 14.54 -23.91
CA THR A 191 -23.17 13.71 -23.01
C THR A 191 -22.32 13.10 -21.90
N GLU A 192 -22.88 12.23 -21.06
CA GLU A 192 -22.14 11.61 -19.95
C GLU A 192 -20.92 10.79 -20.41
N ASN A 193 -21.03 10.16 -21.60
CA ASN A 193 -20.02 9.28 -22.21
C ASN A 193 -19.46 9.79 -23.55
N GLU A 194 -19.92 10.95 -24.03
CA GLU A 194 -19.45 11.55 -25.29
C GLU A 194 -18.83 12.92 -25.06
N ILE A 195 -17.68 13.15 -25.69
CA ILE A 195 -16.95 14.42 -25.63
C ILE A 195 -16.56 14.83 -27.04
N GLN A 196 -16.73 16.11 -27.32
CA GLN A 196 -16.27 16.81 -28.51
C GLN A 196 -14.92 17.47 -28.24
N LEU A 197 -14.01 17.37 -29.19
CA LEU A 197 -12.76 18.15 -29.20
C LEU A 197 -12.89 19.27 -30.21
N LEU A 198 -12.65 20.53 -29.82
CA LEU A 198 -12.84 21.70 -30.69
C LEU A 198 -11.54 22.34 -31.17
N ASP A 199 -10.43 22.18 -30.44
CA ASP A 199 -9.11 22.67 -30.85
C ASP A 199 -8.05 21.59 -30.67
N VAL A 200 -7.60 20.96 -31.75
CA VAL A 200 -6.50 19.98 -31.70
C VAL A 200 -5.25 20.65 -32.26
N THR A 201 -4.41 21.26 -31.42
CA THR A 201 -3.12 21.76 -31.94
C THR A 201 -2.19 20.58 -32.19
N PHE A 202 -2.01 20.25 -33.47
CA PHE A 202 -0.99 19.32 -33.93
C PHE A 202 0.37 19.95 -33.68
N ASN A 203 1.16 19.37 -32.77
CA ASN A 203 2.57 19.74 -32.73
C ASN A 203 3.18 19.30 -34.06
N LYS A 204 3.48 20.29 -34.91
CA LYS A 204 4.29 20.09 -36.11
C LYS A 204 5.65 19.57 -35.62
N ALA A 205 6.11 18.48 -36.24
CA ALA A 205 7.48 18.00 -36.08
C ALA A 205 8.48 19.13 -36.35
#